data_AF-A0A4Y9Y8V5-F1
#
_entry.id   AF-A0A4Y9Y8V5-F1
#
_cell.length_a   1.000
_cell.length_b   1.000
_cell.length_c   1.000
_cell.angle_alpha   90.00
_cell.angle_beta   90.00
_cell.angle_gamma   90.00
#
_symmetry.space_group_name_H-M   'P 1'
#
loop_
_entity.id
_entity.type
_entity.pdbx_description
1 polymer ?
#
loop_
_entity_poly.entity_id
_entity_poly.type
_entity_poly.pdbx_seq_one_letter_code
_entity_poly.pdbx_strand_id
1 'polypeptide(L)'
;MGGDKTVPEFQGDGYDKASDPFATDVYYLGNRFREEFLKKFKGLEFADELVTAMVADDPQKRPTADEAAKRFAVIQRKLPWWKRRQRLVSRKEGPILRGFRGIGHIIRTTAYVLLRLPAVPTPPAS
;
A
#
# COMPACT_ATOMS: atom_id res chain seq x y z
N MET A 1 20.02 4.36 15.20
CA MET A 1 18.67 3.88 15.56
C MET A 1 17.89 3.69 14.27
N GLY A 2 17.84 2.47 13.75
CA GLY A 2 17.15 2.13 12.51
C GLY A 2 16.21 0.96 12.75
N GLY A 3 15.09 0.92 12.03
CA GLY A 3 14.06 -0.11 12.18
C GLY A 3 12.78 0.42 12.79
N ASP A 4 11.66 -0.07 12.30
CA ASP A 4 10.35 0.15 12.91
C ASP A 4 10.28 -0.64 14.23
N LYS A 5 9.97 0.05 15.32
CA LYS A 5 9.97 -0.51 16.69
C LYS A 5 8.56 -0.87 17.17
N THR A 6 7.56 -0.76 16.29
CA THR A 6 6.16 -1.00 16.64
C THR A 6 5.78 -2.47 16.58
N VAL A 7 6.71 -3.35 16.20
CA VAL A 7 6.49 -4.79 16.13
C VAL A 7 6.11 -5.34 17.52
N PRO A 8 4.92 -5.94 17.68
CA PRO A 8 4.43 -6.42 18.98
C PRO A 8 5.32 -7.49 19.61
N GLU A 9 5.84 -8.43 18.81
CA GLU A 9 6.68 -9.52 19.29
C GLU A 9 8.02 -9.07 19.87
N PHE A 10 8.49 -7.86 19.55
CA PHE A 10 9.74 -7.30 20.09
C PHE A 10 9.51 -6.33 21.26
N GLN A 11 8.31 -6.30 21.83
CA GLN A 11 7.96 -5.43 22.96
C GLN A 11 7.84 -6.22 24.26
N GLY A 12 8.20 -5.58 25.38
CA GLY A 12 8.09 -6.15 26.73
C GLY A 12 8.72 -7.54 26.85
N ASP A 13 7.95 -8.49 27.39
CA ASP A 13 8.36 -9.88 27.62
C ASP A 13 8.58 -10.71 26.34
N GLY A 14 8.34 -10.11 25.16
CA GLY A 14 8.60 -10.71 23.84
C GLY A 14 10.01 -10.47 23.32
N TYR A 15 10.72 -9.45 23.82
CA TYR A 15 12.00 -8.99 23.25
C TYR A 15 13.08 -10.09 23.17
N ASP A 16 13.16 -10.95 24.19
CA ASP A 16 14.15 -12.04 24.26
C ASP A 16 13.60 -13.38 23.71
N LYS A 17 12.38 -13.41 23.15
CA LYS A 17 11.76 -14.63 22.63
C LYS A 17 12.00 -14.77 21.13
N ALA A 18 12.29 -15.99 20.72
CA ALA A 18 12.35 -16.33 19.31
C ALA A 18 11.00 -16.02 18.64
N SER A 19 11.06 -15.25 17.55
CA SER A 19 9.90 -14.81 16.78
C SER A 19 10.00 -15.35 15.35
N ASP A 20 8.86 -15.52 14.69
CA ASP A 20 8.83 -15.91 13.28
C ASP A 20 9.20 -14.71 12.38
N PRO A 21 10.38 -14.73 11.72
CA PRO A 21 10.83 -13.61 10.91
C PRO A 21 9.90 -13.33 9.72
N PHE A 22 9.21 -14.34 9.17
CA PHE A 22 8.32 -14.15 8.03
C PHE A 22 7.04 -13.39 8.42
N ALA A 23 6.47 -13.72 9.57
CA ALA A 23 5.32 -12.98 10.11
C ALA A 23 5.71 -11.55 10.51
N THR A 24 6.94 -11.34 10.99
CA THR A 24 7.49 -10.02 11.27
C THR A 24 7.67 -9.18 10.00
N ASP A 25 8.17 -9.75 8.91
CA ASP A 25 8.32 -9.05 7.62
C ASP A 25 6.98 -8.60 7.05
N VAL A 26 5.94 -9.44 7.15
CA VAL A 26 4.57 -9.08 6.77
C VAL A 26 4.07 -7.88 7.58
N TYR A 27 4.33 -7.88 8.90
CA TYR A 27 3.97 -6.75 9.75
C TYR A 27 4.69 -5.48 9.33
N TYR A 28 6.00 -5.53 9.10
CA TYR A 28 6.77 -4.37 8.66
C TYR A 28 6.24 -3.77 7.37
N LEU A 29 5.95 -4.63 6.38
CA LEU A 29 5.43 -4.17 5.10
C LEU A 29 4.02 -3.56 5.26
N GLY A 30 3.15 -4.22 6.02
CA GLY A 30 1.81 -3.73 6.33
C GLY A 30 1.85 -2.39 7.06
N ASN A 31 2.69 -2.27 8.09
CA ASN A 31 2.79 -1.06 8.89
C ASN A 31 3.38 0.10 8.08
N ARG A 32 4.38 -0.16 7.25
CA ARG A 32 4.90 0.84 6.31
C ARG A 32 3.81 1.33 5.37
N PHE A 33 2.98 0.43 4.85
CA PHE A 33 1.85 0.82 4.00
C PHE A 33 0.80 1.65 4.77
N ARG A 34 0.49 1.26 6.01
CA ARG A 34 -0.41 1.98 6.90
C ARG A 34 0.06 3.41 7.16
N GLU A 35 1.31 3.58 7.60
CA GLU A 35 1.87 4.87 8.00
C GLU A 35 2.18 5.79 6.81
N GLU A 36 2.80 5.25 5.77
CA GLU A 36 3.27 6.04 4.63
C GLU A 36 2.19 6.28 3.57
N PHE A 37 1.18 5.41 3.50
CA PHE A 37 0.16 5.49 2.45
C PHE A 37 -1.24 5.75 2.99
N LEU A 38 -1.83 4.83 3.76
CA LEU A 38 -3.23 4.93 4.19
C LEU A 38 -3.51 6.19 5.04
N LYS A 39 -2.61 6.50 5.97
CA LYS A 39 -2.73 7.70 6.82
C LYS A 39 -2.46 9.01 6.07
N LYS A 40 -1.66 8.98 5.00
CA LYS A 40 -1.21 10.20 4.30
C LYS A 40 -2.05 10.53 3.07
N PHE A 41 -2.65 9.55 2.41
CA PHE A 41 -3.37 9.75 1.15
C PHE A 41 -4.85 9.33 1.24
N LYS A 42 -5.69 9.90 0.37
CA LYS A 42 -7.08 9.46 0.15
C LYS A 42 -7.16 8.54 -1.06
N GLY A 43 -8.19 7.71 -1.14
CA GLY A 43 -8.46 6.86 -2.30
C GLY A 43 -7.82 5.47 -2.23
N LEU A 44 -7.09 5.18 -1.14
CA LEU A 44 -6.42 3.90 -0.87
C LEU A 44 -7.21 3.01 0.10
N GLU A 45 -8.45 3.36 0.43
CA GLU A 45 -9.30 2.63 1.39
C GLU A 45 -9.57 1.19 0.93
N PHE A 46 -9.38 0.89 -0.36
CA PHE A 46 -9.48 -0.47 -0.91
C PHE A 46 -8.43 -1.45 -0.35
N ALA A 47 -7.33 -0.95 0.22
CA ALA A 47 -6.26 -1.77 0.78
C ALA A 47 -6.37 -1.92 2.30
N ASP A 48 -7.34 -1.25 2.94
CA ASP A 48 -7.45 -1.13 4.39
C ASP A 48 -7.60 -2.49 5.08
N GLU A 49 -8.49 -3.34 4.55
CA GLU A 49 -8.73 -4.69 5.09
C GLU A 49 -7.47 -5.57 5.05
N LEU A 50 -6.76 -5.56 3.91
CA LEU A 50 -5.53 -6.33 3.76
C LEU A 50 -4.43 -5.83 4.70
N VAL A 51 -4.22 -4.51 4.75
CA VAL A 51 -3.17 -3.90 5.57
C VAL A 51 -3.46 -4.12 7.04
N THR A 52 -4.73 -4.03 7.46
CA THR A 52 -5.16 -4.34 8.84
C THR A 52 -4.84 -5.79 9.20
N ALA A 53 -5.07 -6.75 8.29
CA ALA A 53 -4.70 -8.14 8.53
C ALA A 53 -3.17 -8.34 8.61
N MET A 54 -2.38 -7.63 7.80
CA MET A 54 -0.92 -7.72 7.82
C MET A 54 -0.30 -7.18 9.13
N VAL A 55 -0.94 -6.22 9.78
CA VAL A 55 -0.47 -5.58 11.02
C VAL A 55 -1.17 -6.10 12.28
N ALA A 56 -1.77 -7.30 12.22
CA ALA A 56 -2.39 -7.92 13.38
C ALA A 56 -1.35 -8.16 14.49
N ASP A 57 -1.76 -7.91 15.75
CA ASP A 57 -0.83 -8.03 16.88
C ASP A 57 -0.31 -9.46 17.04
N ASP A 58 -1.22 -10.43 16.93
CA ASP A 58 -0.92 -11.85 16.94
C ASP A 58 -0.26 -12.28 15.59
N PRO A 59 1.00 -12.74 15.59
CA PRO A 59 1.70 -13.17 14.37
C PRO A 59 0.97 -14.29 13.63
N GLN A 60 0.24 -15.18 14.33
CA GLN A 60 -0.48 -16.29 13.70
C GLN A 60 -1.74 -15.85 12.94
N LYS A 61 -2.25 -14.65 13.23
CA LYS A 61 -3.39 -14.06 12.52
C LYS A 61 -2.98 -13.29 11.27
N ARG A 62 -1.68 -13.03 11.08
CA ARG A 62 -1.16 -12.36 9.90
C ARG A 62 -1.25 -13.30 8.70
N PRO A 63 -1.61 -12.81 7.50
CA PRO A 63 -1.53 -13.60 6.29
C PRO A 63 -0.06 -13.92 5.98
N THR A 64 0.20 -15.06 5.35
CA THR A 64 1.51 -15.33 4.75
C THR A 64 1.79 -14.34 3.61
N ALA A 65 3.05 -14.20 3.20
CA ALA A 65 3.41 -13.34 2.07
C ALA A 65 2.66 -13.74 0.78
N ASP A 66 2.52 -15.04 0.53
CA ASP A 66 1.77 -15.56 -0.62
C ASP A 66 0.28 -15.23 -0.53
N GLU A 67 -0.32 -15.36 0.64
CA GLU A 67 -1.71 -14.97 0.86
C GLU A 67 -1.93 -13.47 0.69
N ALA A 68 -1.03 -12.65 1.24
CA ALA A 68 -1.09 -11.20 1.10
C ALA A 68 -0.99 -10.80 -0.38
N ALA A 69 -0.07 -11.41 -1.14
CA ALA A 69 0.08 -11.19 -2.57
C ALA A 69 -1.17 -11.61 -3.35
N LYS A 70 -1.76 -12.78 -3.04
CA LYS A 70 -3.01 -13.25 -3.66
C LYS A 70 -4.18 -12.31 -3.37
N ARG A 71 -4.37 -11.91 -2.11
CA ARG A 71 -5.41 -10.94 -1.70
C ARG A 71 -5.22 -9.60 -2.41
N PHE A 72 -3.97 -9.11 -2.48
CA PHE A 72 -3.65 -7.88 -3.20
C PHE A 72 -3.96 -7.99 -4.70
N ALA A 73 -3.63 -9.09 -5.36
CA ALA A 73 -3.94 -9.31 -6.77
C ALA A 73 -5.46 -9.29 -7.02
N VAL A 74 -6.26 -9.88 -6.13
CA VAL A 74 -7.73 -9.84 -6.20
C VAL A 74 -8.24 -8.40 -6.06
N ILE A 75 -7.74 -7.65 -5.07
CA ILE A 75 -8.06 -6.24 -4.87
C ILE A 75 -7.73 -5.44 -6.15
N GLN A 76 -6.51 -5.59 -6.67
CA GLN A 76 -6.04 -4.89 -7.85
C GLN A 76 -6.90 -5.18 -9.09
N ARG A 77 -7.31 -6.43 -9.30
CA ARG A 77 -8.21 -6.84 -10.41
C ARG A 77 -9.58 -6.18 -10.33
N LYS A 78 -10.12 -5.98 -9.12
CA LYS A 78 -11.41 -5.33 -8.90
C LYS A 78 -11.36 -3.80 -9.03
N LEU A 79 -10.17 -3.19 -9.02
CA LEU A 79 -10.04 -1.75 -9.20
C LEU A 79 -10.36 -1.34 -10.64
N PRO A 80 -11.21 -0.31 -10.84
CA PRO A 80 -11.45 0.23 -12.18
C PRO A 80 -10.17 0.81 -12.77
N TRP A 81 -10.03 0.76 -14.09
CA TRP A 81 -8.79 1.13 -14.78
C TRP A 81 -8.32 2.55 -14.46
N TRP A 82 -9.25 3.49 -14.25
CA TRP A 82 -8.93 4.87 -13.88
C TRP A 82 -8.29 4.96 -12.49
N LYS A 83 -8.65 4.06 -11.58
CA LYS A 83 -8.21 4.10 -10.17
C LYS A 83 -6.76 3.65 -10.05
N ARG A 84 -6.31 2.79 -10.97
CA ARG A 84 -4.88 2.44 -11.14
C ARG A 84 -4.04 3.60 -11.68
N ARG A 85 -4.68 4.57 -12.33
CA ARG A 85 -4.03 5.78 -12.86
C ARG A 85 -4.15 6.97 -11.93
N GLN A 86 -4.97 6.89 -10.86
CA GLN A 86 -5.19 8.01 -9.95
C GLN A 86 -3.92 8.42 -9.23
N ARG A 87 -3.69 9.73 -9.17
CA ARG A 87 -2.67 10.35 -8.33
C ARG A 87 -2.95 10.06 -6.86
N LEU A 88 -1.87 9.87 -6.09
CA LEU A 88 -1.93 9.91 -4.63
C LEU A 88 -2.27 11.33 -4.17
N VAL A 89 -3.50 11.51 -3.68
CA VAL A 89 -3.97 12.82 -3.18
C VAL A 89 -3.71 12.89 -1.68
N SER A 90 -2.77 13.73 -1.26
CA SER A 90 -2.42 13.87 0.15
C SER A 90 -3.62 14.42 0.94
N ARG A 91 -3.81 13.91 2.16
CA ARG A 91 -4.82 14.41 3.10
C ARG A 91 -4.53 15.83 3.57
N LYS A 92 -3.26 16.27 3.50
CA LYS A 92 -2.81 17.63 3.83
C LYS A 92 -2.84 18.61 2.64
N GLU A 93 -3.24 18.16 1.44
CA GLU A 93 -3.35 19.06 0.29
C GLU A 93 -4.55 20.01 0.44
N GLY A 94 -4.26 21.31 0.46
CA GLY A 94 -5.29 22.34 0.40
C GLY A 94 -6.10 22.27 -0.92
N PRO A 95 -7.36 22.74 -0.90
CA PRO A 95 -8.33 22.55 -2.00
C PRO A 95 -7.86 23.13 -3.34
N ILE A 96 -7.14 24.26 -3.33
CA ILE A 96 -6.62 24.92 -4.53
C ILE A 96 -5.51 24.08 -5.19
N LEU A 97 -4.52 23.63 -4.40
CA LEU A 97 -3.41 22.81 -4.89
C LEU A 97 -3.88 21.43 -5.38
N ARG A 98 -4.91 20.88 -4.73
CA ARG A 98 -5.61 19.66 -5.16
C ARG A 98 -6.26 19.84 -6.54
N GLY A 99 -6.90 20.99 -6.80
CA GLY A 99 -7.50 21.33 -8.09
C GLY A 99 -6.49 21.41 -9.22
N PHE A 100 -5.43 22.22 -9.06
CA PHE A 100 -4.38 22.38 -10.08
C PHE A 100 -3.66 21.06 -10.40
N ARG A 101 -3.27 20.31 -9.37
CA ARG A 101 -2.63 18.99 -9.57
C ARG A 101 -3.61 17.96 -10.14
N GLY A 102 -4.91 18.10 -9.87
CA GLY A 102 -5.96 17.29 -10.49
C GLY A 102 -6.06 17.53 -12.00
N ILE A 103 -6.09 18.80 -12.43
CA ILE A 103 -6.15 19.18 -13.84
C ILE A 103 -4.90 18.71 -14.60
N GLY A 104 -3.70 18.99 -14.09
CA GLY A 104 -2.46 18.52 -14.73
C GLY A 104 -2.37 17.00 -14.81
N HIS A 105 -2.89 16.29 -13.80
CA HIS A 105 -2.94 14.84 -13.79
C HIS A 105 -3.93 14.27 -14.82
N ILE A 106 -5.09 14.90 -15.00
CA ILE A 106 -6.05 14.53 -16.05
C ILE A 106 -5.40 14.70 -17.42
N ILE A 107 -4.77 15.85 -17.70
CA ILE A 107 -4.10 16.12 -18.98
C ILE A 107 -3.03 15.04 -19.28
N ARG A 108 -2.17 14.72 -18.31
CA ARG A 108 -1.12 13.70 -18.47
C ARG A 108 -1.71 12.29 -18.68
N THR A 109 -2.76 11.97 -17.93
CA THR A 109 -3.39 10.64 -18.01
C THR A 109 -4.11 10.46 -19.34
N THR A 110 -4.80 11.49 -19.83
CA THR A 110 -5.41 11.50 -21.16
C THR A 110 -4.36 11.34 -22.26
N ALA A 111 -3.21 12.01 -22.16
CA ALA A 111 -2.11 11.81 -23.09
C ALA A 111 -1.59 10.36 -23.09
N TYR A 112 -1.37 9.75 -21.91
CA TYR A 112 -0.94 8.35 -21.82
C TYR A 112 -1.98 7.35 -22.36
N VAL A 113 -3.27 7.65 -22.19
CA VAL A 113 -4.36 6.84 -22.78
C VAL A 113 -4.35 6.94 -24.30
N LEU A 114 -4.22 8.15 -24.86
CA LEU A 114 -4.11 8.36 -26.31
C LEU A 114 -2.88 7.66 -26.91
N LEU A 115 -1.76 7.69 -26.19
CA LEU A 115 -0.51 7.01 -26.56
C LEU A 115 -0.53 5.48 -26.31
N ARG A 116 -1.66 4.92 -25.85
CA ARG A 116 -1.83 3.49 -25.52
C ARG A 116 -0.79 2.94 -24.54
N LEU A 117 -0.21 3.78 -23.69
CA LEU A 117 0.76 3.34 -22.70
C LEU A 117 0.05 2.61 -21.55
N PRO A 118 0.57 1.44 -21.12
CA PRO A 118 -0.03 0.69 -20.03
C PRO A 118 0.07 1.50 -18.74
N ALA A 119 -0.97 1.42 -17.90
CA ALA A 119 -1.03 2.15 -16.63
C ALA A 119 0.09 1.73 -15.65
N VAL A 120 0.56 0.50 -15.80
CA VAL A 120 1.68 -0.09 -15.06
C VAL A 120 2.76 -0.39 -16.11
N PRO A 121 4.00 0.07 -15.93
CA PRO A 121 5.08 -0.29 -16.85
C PRO A 121 5.25 -1.82 -16.85
N THR A 122 4.94 -2.44 -17.98
CA THR A 122 5.24 -3.86 -18.21
C THR A 122 6.70 -3.95 -18.64
N PRO A 123 7.53 -4.75 -17.97
CA PRO A 123 8.86 -5.09 -18.48
C PRO A 123 8.74 -5.66 -19.90
N PRO A 124 9.71 -5.40 -20.79
CA PRO A 124 9.75 -6.09 -22.08
C PRO A 124 9.82 -7.60 -21.83
N ALA A 125 9.08 -8.37 -22.64
CA ALA A 125 9.15 -9.82 -22.60
C ALA A 125 10.62 -10.25 -22.82
N SER A 126 11.16 -11.03 -21.89
CA SER A 126 12.47 -11.67 -22.01
C SER A 126 12.38 -12.87 -22.94
#